data_AF-A0A6C0F536-F1
#
_entry.id   AF-A0A6C0F536-F1
#
_cell.length_a   1.000
_cell.length_b   1.000
_cell.length_c   1.000
_cell.angle_alpha   90.00
_cell.angle_beta   90.00
_cell.angle_gamma   90.00
#
_symmetry.space_group_name_H-M   'P 1'
#
loop_
_entity.id
_entity.type
_entity.pdbx_description
1 polymer ?
#
loop_
_entity_poly.entity_id
_entity_poly.type
_entity_poly.pdbx_seq_one_letter_code
_entity_poly.pdbx_strand_id
1 'polypeptide(L)'
;MPFIQFQHRRDTAALWTSNNPTLASGEMGIETDTALFKIGNGTTPWVSLPYGGLKGATGGTGPAGPPSPAYIFVGGGAFQNYSVGPAFDCGTAT
;
A
#
# COMPACT_ATOMS: atom_id res chain seq x y z
N MET A 1 -27.00 27.84 34.50
CA MET A 1 -26.20 27.67 33.27
C MET A 1 -26.58 26.31 32.70
N PRO A 2 -27.21 26.19 31.52
CA PRO A 2 -27.52 24.88 30.97
C PRO A 2 -26.24 24.15 30.59
N PHE A 3 -26.19 22.84 30.82
CA PHE A 3 -25.11 21.99 30.36
C PHE A 3 -25.34 21.68 28.88
N ILE A 4 -24.55 22.26 27.98
CA ILE A 4 -24.55 21.91 26.56
C ILE A 4 -23.56 20.78 26.35
N GLN A 5 -24.04 19.67 25.80
CA GLN A 5 -23.19 18.58 25.31
C GLN A 5 -23.16 18.63 23.79
N PHE A 6 -21.96 18.79 23.24
CA PHE A 6 -21.72 18.64 21.80
C PHE A 6 -21.37 17.19 21.48
N GLN A 7 -21.94 16.66 20.39
CA GLN A 7 -21.68 15.30 19.93
C GLN A 7 -21.42 15.31 18.44
N HIS A 8 -20.31 14.70 18.03
CA HIS A 8 -20.02 14.46 16.62
C HIS A 8 -20.97 13.44 16.03
N ARG A 9 -21.20 13.54 14.72
CA ARG A 9 -21.84 12.46 13.96
C ARG A 9 -20.99 11.20 14.10
N ARG A 10 -21.63 10.09 14.44
CA ARG A 10 -20.95 8.84 14.80
C ARG A 10 -21.81 7.64 14.45
N ASP A 11 -21.18 6.56 14.05
CA ASP A 11 -21.81 5.31 13.67
C ASP A 11 -20.76 4.18 13.67
N THR A 12 -21.17 2.94 13.45
CA THR A 12 -20.24 1.82 13.18
C THR A 12 -19.59 1.98 11.81
N ALA A 13 -18.39 1.41 11.62
CA ALA A 13 -17.70 1.42 10.33
C ALA A 13 -18.56 0.83 9.18
N ALA A 14 -19.35 -0.21 9.49
CA ALA A 14 -20.25 -0.85 8.54
C ALA A 14 -21.38 0.10 8.09
N LEU A 15 -22.03 0.79 9.03
CA LEU A 15 -23.12 1.72 8.72
C LEU A 15 -22.62 3.00 8.06
N TRP A 16 -21.44 3.51 8.43
CA TRP A 16 -20.78 4.59 7.69
C TRP A 16 -20.49 4.22 6.23
N THR A 17 -19.98 3.01 6.01
CA THR A 17 -19.70 2.49 4.67
C THR A 17 -20.98 2.30 3.85
N SER A 18 -22.04 1.78 4.47
CA SER A 18 -23.34 1.56 3.80
C SER A 18 -24.07 2.86 3.47
N ASN A 19 -24.09 3.82 4.39
CA ASN A 19 -24.75 5.11 4.19
C ASN A 19 -23.93 6.01 3.26
N ASN A 20 -22.61 5.87 3.27
CA ASN A 20 -21.62 6.60 2.48
C ASN A 20 -21.92 8.12 2.30
N PRO A 21 -22.21 8.87 3.38
CA PRO A 21 -22.59 10.27 3.26
C PRO A 21 -21.39 11.13 2.84
N THR A 22 -21.66 12.29 2.24
CA THR A 22 -20.68 13.37 2.08
C THR A 22 -20.76 14.29 3.29
N LEU A 23 -19.66 14.39 4.04
CA LEU A 23 -19.57 15.26 5.22
C LEU A 23 -19.22 16.69 4.81
N ALA A 24 -19.75 17.68 5.53
CA ALA A 24 -19.43 19.08 5.29
C ALA A 24 -17.93 19.37 5.49
N SER A 25 -17.43 20.45 4.90
CA SER A 25 -16.02 20.82 5.05
C SER A 25 -15.69 21.09 6.53
N GLY A 26 -14.71 20.36 7.07
CA GLY A 26 -14.30 20.42 8.47
C GLY A 26 -15.16 19.59 9.43
N GLU A 27 -16.21 18.91 8.96
CA GLU A 27 -17.06 18.05 9.81
C GLU A 27 -16.31 16.76 10.20
N MET A 28 -16.25 16.45 11.50
CA MET A 28 -15.68 15.21 12.01
C MET A 28 -16.74 14.09 12.08
N GLY A 29 -16.44 12.94 11.47
CA GLY A 29 -17.20 11.70 11.63
C GLY A 29 -16.40 10.63 12.36
N ILE A 30 -17.02 9.97 13.34
CA ILE A 30 -16.38 8.98 14.22
C ILE A 30 -16.94 7.57 13.96
N GLU A 31 -16.05 6.59 13.80
CA GLU A 31 -16.39 5.17 13.86
C GLU A 31 -16.37 4.68 15.31
N THR A 32 -17.52 4.29 15.86
CA THR A 32 -17.67 3.96 17.29
C THR A 32 -17.07 2.61 17.67
N ASP A 33 -16.86 1.73 16.71
CA ASP A 33 -16.39 0.35 16.86
C ASP A 33 -14.91 0.15 16.52
N THR A 34 -14.28 1.10 15.82
CA THR A 34 -12.86 1.02 15.43
C THR A 34 -11.99 2.09 16.10
N ALA A 35 -12.60 3.06 16.78
CA ALA A 35 -11.94 4.25 17.32
C ALA A 35 -11.22 5.12 16.26
N LEU A 36 -11.63 5.00 15.00
CA LEU A 36 -11.13 5.81 13.90
C LEU A 36 -12.06 6.99 13.61
N PHE A 37 -11.54 8.01 12.93
CA PHE A 37 -12.34 9.15 12.47
C PHE A 37 -11.87 9.65 11.11
N LYS A 38 -12.74 10.37 10.40
CA LYS A 38 -12.43 11.09 9.16
C LYS A 38 -12.93 12.53 9.25
N ILE A 39 -12.37 13.43 8.45
CA ILE A 39 -12.79 14.83 8.35
C ILE A 39 -13.32 15.08 6.94
N GLY A 40 -14.53 15.63 6.85
CA GLY A 40 -15.18 16.00 5.61
C GLY A 40 -14.47 17.14 4.90
N ASN A 41 -14.50 17.10 3.57
CA ASN A 41 -14.06 18.20 2.70
C ASN A 41 -15.23 18.84 1.92
N GLY A 42 -16.48 18.43 2.19
CA GLY A 42 -17.68 18.94 1.55
C GLY A 42 -18.05 18.29 0.21
N THR A 43 -17.19 17.42 -0.35
CA THR A 43 -17.41 16.85 -1.71
C THR A 43 -17.15 15.36 -1.82
N THR A 44 -16.26 14.80 -1.00
CA THR A 44 -15.85 13.39 -1.07
C THR A 44 -16.73 12.53 -0.16
N PRO A 45 -17.30 11.42 -0.67
CA PRO A 45 -18.05 10.46 0.15
C PRO A 45 -17.17 9.78 1.21
N TRP A 46 -17.78 9.40 2.34
CA TRP A 46 -17.12 8.76 3.49
C TRP A 46 -16.11 7.67 3.12
N VAL A 47 -16.50 6.73 2.24
CA VAL A 47 -15.67 5.58 1.88
C VAL A 47 -14.36 6.01 1.23
N SER A 48 -14.37 7.11 0.47
CA SER A 48 -13.18 7.65 -0.21
C SER A 48 -12.40 8.68 0.61
N LEU A 49 -12.94 9.14 1.75
CA LEU A 49 -12.21 10.04 2.62
C LEU A 49 -11.03 9.31 3.30
N PRO A 50 -9.87 9.96 3.43
CA PRO A 50 -8.76 9.42 4.20
C PRO A 50 -9.12 9.41 5.70
N TYR A 51 -8.58 8.43 6.42
CA TYR A 51 -8.61 8.46 7.88
C TYR A 51 -7.77 9.63 8.41
N GLY A 52 -8.30 10.27 9.44
CA GLY A 52 -7.61 11.33 10.18
C GLY A 52 -6.56 10.77 11.14
N GLY A 53 -5.92 11.68 11.88
CA GLY A 53 -4.89 11.36 12.87
C GLY A 53 -3.50 11.86 12.50
N LEU A 54 -2.56 11.71 13.44
CA LEU A 54 -1.17 12.06 13.22
C LEU A 54 -0.50 10.94 12.42
N LYS A 55 -0.20 11.19 11.14
CA LYS A 55 0.71 10.35 10.35
C LYS A 55 2.13 10.89 10.48
N GLY A 56 3.05 10.04 10.93
CA GLY A 56 4.48 10.30 10.77
C GLY A 56 4.89 10.24 9.30
N ALA A 57 6.08 10.76 8.99
CA ALA A 57 6.67 10.55 7.67
C ALA A 57 6.82 9.04 7.38
N THR A 58 6.61 8.65 6.13
CA THR A 58 6.97 7.30 5.68
C THR A 58 8.46 7.09 5.95
N GLY A 59 8.83 5.97 6.57
CA GLY A 59 10.24 5.62 6.79
C GLY A 59 11.00 5.49 5.47
N GLY A 60 12.33 5.59 5.51
CA GLY A 60 13.16 5.36 4.33
C GLY A 60 12.93 3.95 3.78
N THR A 61 12.98 3.80 2.46
CA THR A 61 13.01 2.48 1.82
C THR A 61 14.22 1.69 2.33
N GLY A 62 14.01 0.41 2.64
CA GLY A 62 15.13 -0.46 3.02
C GLY A 62 16.18 -0.59 1.92
N PRO A 63 17.39 -1.08 2.23
CA PRO A 63 18.41 -1.35 1.22
C PRO A 63 17.86 -2.30 0.14
N ALA A 64 18.24 -2.06 -1.11
CA ALA A 64 17.97 -3.01 -2.17
C ALA A 64 18.59 -4.37 -1.82
N GLY A 65 17.85 -5.46 -2.10
CA GLY A 65 18.39 -6.81 -1.94
C GLY A 65 19.59 -7.04 -2.86
N PRO A 66 20.41 -8.07 -2.57
CA PRO A 66 21.52 -8.44 -3.45
C PRO A 66 20.99 -8.75 -4.86
N PRO A 67 21.70 -8.32 -5.93
CA PRO A 67 21.33 -8.70 -7.28
C PRO A 67 21.36 -10.22 -7.41
N SER A 68 20.34 -10.79 -8.07
CA SER A 68 20.38 -12.21 -8.45
C SER A 68 21.61 -12.48 -9.32
N PRO A 69 22.30 -13.62 -9.15
CA PRO A 69 23.43 -13.95 -10.01
C PRO A 69 22.98 -13.98 -11.47
N ALA A 70 23.60 -13.14 -12.30
CA ALA A 70 23.41 -13.18 -13.74
C ALA A 70 23.98 -14.51 -14.26
N TYR A 71 23.11 -15.43 -14.66
CA TYR A 71 23.54 -16.62 -15.38
C TYR A 71 23.93 -16.20 -16.80
N ILE A 72 25.22 -15.97 -17.04
CA ILE A 72 25.74 -15.69 -18.38
C ILE A 72 25.82 -17.01 -19.14
N PHE A 73 24.95 -17.17 -20.14
CA PHE A 73 25.09 -18.24 -21.14
C PHE A 73 26.23 -17.88 -22.09
N VAL A 74 27.46 -18.31 -21.75
CA VAL A 74 28.62 -18.21 -22.64
C VAL A 74 28.53 -19.35 -23.65
N GLY A 75 27.89 -19.14 -24.82
CA GLY A 75 27.81 -20.12 -25.91
C GLY A 75 29.19 -20.59 -26.37
N GLY A 76 29.70 -21.66 -25.75
CA GLY A 76 31.02 -22.21 -26.01
C GLY A 76 31.01 -23.14 -27.22
N GLY A 77 32.10 -23.19 -28.00
CA GLY A 77 32.16 -24.06 -29.18
C GLY A 77 32.11 -25.56 -28.85
N ALA A 78 31.47 -26.33 -29.74
CA ALA A 78 31.04 -27.73 -29.60
C ALA A 78 32.12 -28.83 -29.37
N PHE A 79 33.39 -28.47 -29.11
CA PHE A 79 34.50 -29.45 -29.09
C PHE A 79 35.40 -29.38 -27.85
N GLN A 80 35.03 -28.61 -26.83
CA GLN A 80 35.81 -28.53 -25.60
C GLN A 80 35.26 -29.46 -24.52
N ASN A 81 36.12 -30.31 -23.95
CA ASN A 81 35.82 -31.08 -22.75
C ASN A 81 35.91 -30.14 -21.53
N TYR A 82 34.76 -29.82 -20.92
CA TYR A 82 34.73 -29.03 -19.70
C TYR A 82 34.89 -29.94 -18.47
N SER A 83 35.91 -29.64 -17.66
CA SER A 83 36.28 -30.43 -16.46
C SER A 83 35.22 -30.44 -15.35
N VAL A 84 34.07 -29.76 -15.51
CA VAL A 84 33.10 -29.48 -14.43
C VAL A 84 31.65 -29.89 -14.74
N GLY A 85 31.40 -30.67 -15.79
CA GLY A 85 30.05 -31.15 -16.14
C GLY A 85 29.34 -30.31 -17.23
N PRO A 86 28.17 -30.74 -17.72
CA PRO A 86 27.58 -30.27 -18.98
C PRO A 86 27.36 -28.76 -18.95
N ALA A 87 28.12 -28.03 -19.76
CA ALA A 87 27.88 -26.61 -19.99
C ALA A 87 26.53 -26.44 -20.70
N PHE A 88 25.72 -25.46 -20.27
CA PHE A 88 24.62 -24.95 -21.07
C PHE A 88 25.22 -24.25 -22.30
N ASP A 89 25.49 -25.03 -23.34
CA ASP A 89 25.98 -24.58 -24.63
C ASP A 89 24.80 -24.08 -25.49
N CYS A 90 24.70 -22.77 -25.69
CA CYS A 90 23.94 -22.21 -26.81
C CYS A 90 24.89 -22.07 -28.01
N GLY A 91 24.98 -23.13 -28.81
CA GLY A 91 25.96 -23.27 -29.89
C GLY A 91 26.05 -22.06 -30.83
N THR A 92 27.23 -21.87 -31.42
CA THR A 92 27.48 -20.81 -32.40
C THR A 92 26.76 -21.10 -33.71
N ALA A 93 25.94 -20.14 -34.16
CA ALA A 93 25.33 -20.15 -35.49
C ALA A 93 26.37 -19.84 -36.58
N THR A 94 26.70 -20.84 -37.39
CA THR A 94 27.12 -20.75 -38.80
C THR A 94 26.69 -22.01 -39.52
#